data_AF-A0A956NP25-F1
#
_entry.id   AF-A0A956NP25-F1
#
_cell.length_a   1.000
_cell.length_b   1.000
_cell.length_c   1.000
_cell.angle_alpha   90.00
_cell.angle_beta   90.00
_cell.angle_gamma   90.00
#
_symmetry.space_group_name_H-M   'P 1'
#
loop_
_entity.id
_entity.type
_entity.pdbx_description
1 polymer ?
#
loop_
_entity_poly.entity_id
_entity_poly.type
_entity_poly.pdbx_seq_one_letter_code
_entity_poly.pdbx_strand_id
1 'polypeptide(L)'
;PSRKRLLDIGQVNDSYFMNVAAIGAIPQGINDVAPEEKTRFGKLAYFINGIKELVNNQSYQFKIELNSVSKTITSSTLIIGLTNSIGGFETLLPNAKVDDGLLHLVYLKDSHFLDTVSAIPQLMNGVTEDTTSLGYETFTEGKISVIDGDLQINIDGDEGDHLPIHVKVLPSHISIYY
;
A
#
# COMPACT_ATOMS: atom_id res chain seq x y z
N PRO A 1 12.20 17.57 -28.83
CA PRO A 1 11.72 18.29 -27.63
C PRO A 1 11.45 17.31 -26.48
N SER A 2 12.00 17.54 -25.30
CA SER A 2 11.70 16.73 -24.12
C SER A 2 10.24 16.92 -23.73
N ARG A 3 9.50 15.82 -23.55
CA ARG A 3 8.10 15.86 -23.12
C ARG A 3 8.06 16.07 -21.60
N LYS A 4 7.11 16.88 -21.13
CA LYS A 4 6.87 17.14 -19.70
C LYS A 4 5.50 16.65 -19.32
N ARG A 5 5.37 16.04 -18.14
CA ARG A 5 4.10 15.64 -17.52
C ARG A 5 4.04 16.19 -16.10
N LEU A 6 2.84 16.55 -15.65
CA LEU A 6 2.58 16.89 -14.26
C LEU A 6 2.23 15.62 -13.50
N LEU A 7 2.79 15.44 -12.32
CA LEU A 7 2.48 14.32 -11.43
C LEU A 7 1.86 14.81 -10.13
N ASP A 8 0.96 14.01 -9.60
CA ASP A 8 0.45 14.15 -8.25
C ASP A 8 1.54 13.77 -7.22
N ILE A 9 1.46 14.39 -6.04
CA ILE A 9 2.30 14.07 -4.89
C ILE A 9 1.43 13.83 -3.68
N GLY A 10 1.73 12.80 -2.92
CA GLY A 10 1.10 12.55 -1.64
C GLY A 10 1.83 13.31 -0.55
N GLN A 11 1.08 13.91 0.37
CA GLN A 11 1.60 14.51 1.58
C GLN A 11 1.09 13.69 2.78
N VAL A 12 1.99 13.25 3.65
CA VAL A 12 1.65 12.66 4.95
C VAL A 12 2.25 13.53 6.04
N ASN A 13 1.40 14.15 6.86
CA ASN A 13 1.80 15.18 7.83
C ASN A 13 2.69 16.24 7.15
N ASP A 14 3.95 16.35 7.55
CA ASP A 14 4.95 17.27 6.99
C ASP A 14 5.89 16.61 5.96
N SER A 15 5.71 15.32 5.69
CA SER A 15 6.48 14.53 4.72
C SER A 15 5.72 14.33 3.41
N TYR A 16 6.45 13.95 2.36
CA TYR A 16 5.89 13.75 1.01
C TYR A 16 6.29 12.38 0.46
N PHE A 17 5.44 11.81 -0.37
CA PHE A 17 5.70 10.57 -1.08
C PHE A 17 5.19 10.67 -2.52
N MET A 18 5.86 9.97 -3.43
CA MET A 18 5.55 9.95 -4.87
C MET A 18 4.96 8.63 -5.33
N ASN A 19 5.10 7.54 -4.57
CA ASN A 19 4.58 6.24 -4.97
C ASN A 19 3.62 5.64 -3.94
N VAL A 20 4.10 5.35 -2.73
CA VAL A 20 3.35 4.57 -1.75
C VAL A 20 3.61 5.00 -0.31
N ALA A 21 2.56 5.06 0.49
CA ALA A 21 2.64 4.99 1.95
C ALA A 21 2.02 3.66 2.41
N ALA A 22 2.71 2.90 3.25
CA ALA A 22 2.27 1.60 3.73
C ALA A 22 2.30 1.53 5.26
N ILE A 23 1.37 0.77 5.84
CA ILE A 23 1.17 0.64 7.29
C ILE A 23 0.97 -0.83 7.65
N GLY A 24 1.56 -1.25 8.76
CA GLY A 24 1.39 -2.59 9.30
C GLY A 24 2.42 -3.54 8.71
N ALA A 25 1.99 -4.75 8.40
CA ALA A 25 2.89 -5.74 7.86
C ALA A 25 3.27 -5.43 6.41
N ILE A 26 4.48 -4.93 6.25
CA ILE A 26 5.07 -4.64 4.96
C ILE A 26 6.15 -5.70 4.75
N PRO A 27 5.98 -6.61 3.77
CA PRO A 27 7.03 -7.53 3.41
C PRO A 27 8.29 -6.73 3.08
N GLN A 28 9.39 -6.96 3.79
CA GLN A 28 10.65 -6.35 3.39
C GLN A 28 10.97 -6.92 2.01
N GLY A 29 11.41 -6.04 1.11
CA GLY A 29 11.49 -6.31 -0.32
C GLY A 29 11.99 -7.73 -0.61
N ILE A 30 11.34 -8.38 -1.59
CA ILE A 30 11.64 -9.70 -2.16
C ILE A 30 13.11 -9.84 -2.67
N ASN A 31 13.95 -8.84 -2.42
CA ASN A 31 15.35 -8.73 -2.82
C ASN A 31 16.30 -9.65 -2.04
N ASP A 32 15.87 -10.31 -0.96
CA ASP A 32 16.70 -11.26 -0.20
C ASP A 32 16.56 -12.73 -0.64
N VAL A 33 16.16 -12.99 -1.89
CA VAL A 33 16.29 -14.34 -2.45
C VAL A 33 17.68 -14.48 -3.05
N ALA A 34 18.56 -15.21 -2.33
CA ALA A 34 19.88 -15.59 -2.81
C ALA A 34 19.78 -16.19 -4.23
N PRO A 35 20.73 -15.88 -5.14
CA PRO A 35 20.68 -16.36 -6.52
C PRO A 35 20.50 -17.88 -6.63
N GLU A 36 21.02 -18.64 -5.67
CA GLU A 36 20.93 -20.12 -5.65
C GLU A 36 19.52 -20.66 -5.37
N GLU A 37 18.65 -19.93 -4.66
CA GLU A 37 17.28 -20.36 -4.36
C GLU A 37 16.34 -20.16 -5.56
N LYS A 38 16.59 -19.14 -6.39
CA LYS A 38 15.86 -18.88 -7.64
C LYS A 38 15.98 -20.04 -8.63
N THR A 39 17.13 -20.72 -8.64
CA THR A 39 17.43 -21.82 -9.59
C THR A 39 16.77 -23.14 -9.19
N ARG A 40 16.52 -23.38 -7.89
CA ARG A 40 16.02 -24.69 -7.41
C ARG A 40 14.48 -24.77 -7.34
N PHE A 41 13.79 -23.67 -7.03
CA PHE A 41 12.34 -23.66 -6.79
C PHE A 41 11.53 -22.76 -7.73
N GLY A 42 12.16 -22.00 -8.63
CA GLY A 42 11.48 -21.13 -9.58
C GLY A 42 10.47 -20.18 -8.91
N LYS A 43 9.27 -20.04 -9.47
CA LYS A 43 8.21 -19.15 -8.93
C LYS A 43 7.77 -19.47 -7.49
N LEU A 44 8.08 -20.66 -6.95
CA LEU A 44 7.70 -21.08 -5.60
C LEU A 44 8.61 -20.47 -4.50
N ALA A 45 9.81 -20.02 -4.84
CA ALA A 45 10.71 -19.35 -3.88
C ALA A 45 10.10 -18.05 -3.35
N TYR A 46 9.38 -17.30 -4.21
CA TYR A 46 8.63 -16.10 -3.82
C TYR A 46 7.58 -16.37 -2.75
N PHE A 47 6.94 -17.55 -2.80
CA PHE A 47 5.89 -17.90 -1.86
C PHE A 47 6.46 -18.23 -0.48
N ILE A 48 7.61 -18.91 -0.37
CA ILE A 48 8.10 -19.38 0.93
C ILE A 48 8.55 -18.22 1.82
N ASN A 49 9.26 -17.22 1.29
CA ASN A 49 9.73 -16.10 2.10
C ASN A 49 8.63 -15.06 2.33
N GLY A 50 7.82 -14.75 1.31
CA GLY A 50 6.67 -13.86 1.49
C GLY A 50 5.62 -14.40 2.47
N ILE A 51 5.33 -15.71 2.44
CA ILE A 51 4.38 -16.32 3.40
C ILE A 51 4.91 -16.28 4.84
N LYS A 52 6.23 -16.42 5.07
CA LYS A 52 6.78 -16.39 6.43
C LYS A 52 6.55 -15.06 7.12
N GLU A 53 6.66 -13.95 6.39
CA GLU A 53 6.36 -12.62 6.92
C GLU A 53 4.86 -12.49 7.22
N LEU A 54 4.01 -13.03 6.36
CA LEU A 54 2.55 -13.04 6.57
C LEU A 54 2.10 -13.89 7.77
N VAL A 55 2.80 -14.98 8.12
CA VAL A 55 2.44 -15.86 9.26
C VAL A 55 2.57 -15.16 10.61
N ASN A 56 3.41 -14.12 10.73
CA ASN A 56 3.59 -13.36 11.96
C ASN A 56 2.77 -12.05 12.00
N ASN A 57 1.87 -11.84 11.03
CA ASN A 57 1.11 -10.61 10.95
C ASN A 57 0.02 -10.54 12.02
N GLN A 58 0.14 -9.54 12.88
CA GLN A 58 -0.92 -9.09 13.76
C GLN A 58 -1.86 -8.14 12.98
N SER A 59 -3.17 -8.37 13.04
CA SER A 59 -4.16 -7.39 12.59
C SER A 59 -4.41 -6.34 13.67
N TYR A 60 -4.64 -5.10 13.24
CA TYR A 60 -4.95 -3.96 14.09
C TYR A 60 -6.33 -3.40 13.75
N GLN A 61 -6.95 -2.73 14.72
CA GLN A 61 -8.12 -1.92 14.45
C GLN A 61 -7.72 -0.49 14.11
N PHE A 62 -8.03 -0.05 12.89
CA PHE A 62 -7.79 1.30 12.44
C PHE A 62 -9.10 2.09 12.45
N LYS A 63 -9.03 3.32 12.94
CA LYS A 63 -10.04 4.34 12.64
C LYS A 63 -9.54 5.15 11.46
N ILE A 64 -10.29 5.10 10.37
CA ILE A 64 -10.00 5.81 9.13
C ILE A 64 -11.11 6.80 8.82
N GLU A 65 -10.73 8.01 8.46
CA GLU A 65 -11.62 9.06 7.98
C GLU A 65 -11.15 9.47 6.60
N LEU A 66 -11.95 9.23 5.57
CA LEU A 66 -11.61 9.55 4.18
C LEU A 66 -12.67 10.50 3.64
N ASN A 67 -12.28 11.67 3.13
CA ASN A 67 -13.20 12.69 2.63
C ASN A 67 -14.36 12.98 3.61
N SER A 68 -14.05 13.12 4.91
CA SER A 68 -15.02 13.31 6.01
C SER A 68 -15.95 12.12 6.33
N VAL A 69 -15.72 10.94 5.74
CA VAL A 69 -16.45 9.70 6.06
C VAL A 69 -15.60 8.82 6.97
N SER A 70 -16.05 8.63 8.20
CA SER A 70 -15.36 7.81 9.20
C SER A 70 -15.83 6.36 9.21
N LYS A 71 -14.90 5.43 9.39
CA LYS A 71 -15.18 4.03 9.71
C LYS A 71 -14.05 3.39 10.51
N THR A 72 -14.36 2.24 11.11
CA THR A 72 -13.37 1.37 11.74
C THR A 72 -13.18 0.13 10.88
N ILE A 73 -11.94 -0.28 10.67
CA ILE A 73 -11.58 -1.50 9.95
C ILE A 73 -10.62 -2.34 10.80
N THR A 74 -10.63 -3.65 10.58
CA THR A 74 -9.60 -4.56 11.09
C THR A 74 -8.73 -4.99 9.90
N SER A 75 -7.43 -4.81 10.01
CA SER A 75 -6.49 -5.14 8.93
C SER A 75 -5.09 -5.38 9.46
N SER A 76 -4.32 -6.25 8.81
CA SER A 76 -2.87 -6.37 9.04
C SER A 76 -2.04 -5.40 8.20
N THR A 77 -2.57 -4.92 7.07
CA THR A 77 -1.83 -4.11 6.09
C THR A 77 -2.74 -3.08 5.42
N LEU A 78 -2.31 -1.82 5.41
CA LEU A 78 -2.87 -0.74 4.59
C LEU A 78 -1.81 -0.25 3.59
N ILE A 79 -2.22 0.01 2.36
CA ILE A 79 -1.41 0.59 1.28
C ILE A 79 -2.14 1.80 0.72
N ILE A 80 -1.46 2.93 0.60
CA ILE A 80 -1.96 4.15 -0.03
C ILE A 80 -1.06 4.45 -1.22
N GLY A 81 -1.57 4.21 -2.43
CA GLY A 81 -0.82 4.39 -3.68
C GLY A 81 -1.20 5.66 -4.46
N LEU A 82 -0.22 6.23 -5.14
CA LEU A 82 -0.37 7.27 -6.19
C LEU A 82 -0.20 6.72 -7.60
N THR A 83 0.41 5.53 -7.74
CA THR A 83 0.70 4.94 -9.04
C THR A 83 0.15 3.53 -9.15
N ASN A 84 0.07 3.03 -10.38
CA ASN A 84 -0.35 1.65 -10.64
C ASN A 84 0.65 0.60 -10.17
N SER A 85 1.91 0.99 -9.91
CA SER A 85 3.01 0.07 -9.61
C SER A 85 3.64 0.31 -8.24
N ILE A 86 3.59 -0.73 -7.40
CA ILE A 86 4.12 -0.69 -6.04
C ILE A 86 5.01 -1.91 -5.81
N GLY A 87 6.22 -1.69 -5.29
CA GLY A 87 7.13 -2.78 -4.91
C GLY A 87 7.49 -3.77 -6.03
N GLY A 88 7.51 -3.33 -7.30
CA GLY A 88 7.77 -4.18 -8.47
C GLY A 88 6.55 -4.90 -9.03
N PHE A 89 5.37 -4.77 -8.43
CA PHE A 89 4.11 -5.22 -9.01
C PHE A 89 3.58 -4.11 -9.93
N GLU A 90 3.72 -4.27 -11.24
CA GLU A 90 3.36 -3.25 -12.23
C GLU A 90 1.85 -2.95 -12.32
N THR A 91 1.00 -3.84 -11.81
CA THR A 91 -0.46 -3.77 -11.95
C THR A 91 -1.19 -3.94 -10.62
N LEU A 92 -0.58 -3.57 -9.49
CA LEU A 92 -1.23 -3.71 -8.19
C LEU A 92 -2.49 -2.83 -8.10
N LEU A 93 -2.43 -1.61 -8.64
CA LEU A 93 -3.54 -0.64 -8.67
C LEU A 93 -3.85 -0.24 -10.12
N PRO A 94 -4.49 -1.11 -10.93
CA PRO A 94 -4.65 -0.88 -12.37
C PRO A 94 -5.36 0.44 -12.74
N ASN A 95 -6.20 0.94 -11.84
CA ASN A 95 -6.97 2.17 -12.05
C ASN A 95 -6.23 3.44 -11.65
N ALA A 96 -5.12 3.34 -10.91
CA ALA A 96 -4.35 4.48 -10.45
C ALA A 96 -3.54 5.10 -11.59
N LYS A 97 -3.62 6.42 -11.71
CA LYS A 97 -2.83 7.21 -12.65
C LYS A 97 -2.04 8.25 -11.88
N VAL A 98 -0.85 8.51 -12.36
CA VAL A 98 0.08 9.48 -11.76
C VAL A 98 -0.42 10.94 -11.74
N ASP A 99 -1.60 11.22 -12.29
CA ASP A 99 -2.19 12.56 -12.47
C ASP A 99 -3.74 12.55 -12.41
N ASP A 100 -4.36 11.57 -11.76
CA ASP A 100 -5.83 11.53 -11.60
C ASP A 100 -6.36 12.32 -10.39
N GLY A 101 -5.46 12.85 -9.56
CA GLY A 101 -5.78 13.63 -8.37
C GLY A 101 -6.33 12.79 -7.23
N LEU A 102 -6.06 11.48 -7.18
CA LEU A 102 -6.57 10.56 -6.17
C LEU A 102 -5.45 9.82 -5.43
N LEU A 103 -5.74 9.48 -4.18
CA LEU A 103 -5.04 8.45 -3.43
C LEU A 103 -5.86 7.16 -3.49
N HIS A 104 -5.17 6.04 -3.66
CA HIS A 104 -5.77 4.72 -3.74
C HIS A 104 -5.45 3.92 -2.47
N LEU A 105 -6.43 3.80 -1.57
CA LEU A 105 -6.33 2.96 -0.38
C LEU A 105 -6.67 1.50 -0.73
N VAL A 106 -5.77 0.59 -0.39
CA VAL A 106 -6.02 -0.86 -0.31
C VAL A 106 -5.75 -1.32 1.11
N TYR A 107 -6.61 -2.19 1.63
CA TYR A 107 -6.36 -2.85 2.92
C TYR A 107 -6.82 -4.30 2.89
N LEU A 108 -6.17 -5.15 3.68
CA LEU A 108 -6.60 -6.53 3.84
C LEU A 108 -7.79 -6.60 4.82
N LYS A 109 -8.83 -7.35 4.49
CA LYS A 109 -9.94 -7.63 5.41
C LYS A 109 -9.64 -8.92 6.17
N ASP A 110 -8.63 -8.88 7.03
CA ASP A 110 -8.08 -10.06 7.71
C ASP A 110 -8.03 -9.93 9.23
N SER A 111 -8.38 -11.01 9.91
CA SER A 111 -8.20 -11.18 11.36
C SER A 111 -7.19 -12.29 11.70
N HIS A 112 -6.85 -13.12 10.73
CA HIS A 112 -5.89 -14.21 10.88
C HIS A 112 -5.25 -14.58 9.54
N PHE A 113 -4.15 -15.33 9.59
CA PHE A 113 -3.32 -15.67 8.44
C PHE A 113 -4.07 -16.28 7.23
N LEU A 114 -5.12 -17.08 7.45
CA LEU A 114 -5.88 -17.68 6.34
C LEU A 114 -6.65 -16.63 5.53
N ASP A 115 -7.15 -15.58 6.19
CA ASP A 115 -7.79 -14.45 5.50
C ASP A 115 -6.77 -13.74 4.61
N THR A 116 -5.56 -13.49 5.12
CA THR A 116 -4.45 -12.88 4.38
C THR A 116 -4.11 -13.71 3.13
N VAL A 117 -3.99 -15.03 3.26
CA VAL A 117 -3.71 -15.93 2.14
C VAL A 117 -4.82 -15.89 1.09
N SER A 118 -6.08 -15.76 1.52
CA SER A 118 -7.24 -15.68 0.60
C SER A 118 -7.21 -14.44 -0.30
N ALA A 119 -6.53 -13.37 0.12
CA ALA A 119 -6.43 -12.11 -0.62
C ALA A 119 -5.36 -12.15 -1.74
N ILE A 120 -4.37 -13.05 -1.66
CA ILE A 120 -3.23 -13.11 -2.58
C ILE A 120 -3.65 -13.17 -4.07
N PRO A 121 -4.59 -14.04 -4.50
CA PRO A 121 -4.99 -14.09 -5.90
C PRO A 121 -5.57 -12.77 -6.41
N GLN A 122 -6.28 -12.04 -5.56
CA GLN A 122 -6.87 -10.75 -5.93
C GLN A 122 -5.79 -9.67 -6.05
N LEU A 123 -4.81 -9.64 -5.13
CA LEU A 123 -3.64 -8.77 -5.23
C LEU A 123 -2.84 -9.03 -6.51
N MET A 124 -2.64 -10.31 -6.88
CA MET A 124 -1.93 -10.68 -8.12
C MET A 124 -2.67 -10.28 -9.39
N ASN A 125 -4.01 -10.26 -9.37
CA ASN A 125 -4.83 -9.85 -10.50
C ASN A 125 -4.97 -8.33 -10.62
N GLY A 126 -4.51 -7.58 -9.61
CA GLY A 126 -4.69 -6.15 -9.48
C GLY A 126 -6.00 -5.78 -8.77
N VAL A 127 -5.93 -4.75 -7.93
CA VAL A 127 -7.04 -4.31 -7.10
C VAL A 127 -7.75 -3.15 -7.77
N THR A 128 -9.00 -3.37 -8.17
CA THR A 128 -9.83 -2.38 -8.86
C THR A 128 -11.09 -1.99 -8.12
N GLU A 129 -11.52 -2.80 -7.14
CA GLU A 129 -12.77 -2.64 -6.41
C GLU A 129 -12.71 -3.32 -5.03
N ASP A 130 -13.68 -2.98 -4.17
CA ASP A 130 -13.87 -3.59 -2.86
C ASP A 130 -14.35 -5.04 -3.01
N THR A 131 -13.83 -5.95 -2.19
CA THR A 131 -14.20 -7.37 -2.21
C THR A 131 -14.44 -7.91 -0.79
N THR A 132 -14.70 -9.21 -0.67
CA THR A 132 -14.80 -9.85 0.65
C THR A 132 -13.46 -9.89 1.39
N SER A 133 -12.33 -9.93 0.67
CA SER A 133 -10.99 -10.12 1.24
C SER A 133 -10.14 -8.85 1.21
N LEU A 134 -10.48 -7.89 0.36
CA LEU A 134 -9.76 -6.63 0.17
C LEU A 134 -10.70 -5.46 0.29
N GLY A 135 -10.25 -4.41 0.97
CA GLY A 135 -10.80 -3.07 0.86
C GLY A 135 -10.15 -2.32 -0.29
N TYR A 136 -10.93 -1.55 -1.05
CA TYR A 136 -10.41 -0.60 -2.04
C TYR A 136 -11.27 0.67 -2.09
N GLU A 137 -10.63 1.81 -1.89
CA GLU A 137 -11.27 3.13 -1.94
C GLU A 137 -10.32 4.18 -2.52
N THR A 138 -10.91 5.17 -3.19
CA THR A 138 -10.17 6.37 -3.62
C THR A 138 -10.60 7.58 -2.82
N PHE A 139 -9.66 8.47 -2.51
CA PHE A 139 -9.92 9.65 -1.69
C PHE A 139 -8.90 10.76 -1.99
N THR A 140 -9.17 11.99 -1.54
CA THR A 140 -8.26 13.13 -1.74
C THR A 140 -7.60 13.57 -0.44
N GLU A 141 -8.26 13.36 0.70
CA GLU A 141 -7.74 13.68 2.02
C GLU A 141 -8.29 12.70 3.05
N GLY A 142 -7.45 12.29 4.01
CA GLY A 142 -7.84 11.35 5.04
C GLY A 142 -6.98 11.40 6.28
N LYS A 143 -7.55 10.91 7.38
CA LYS A 143 -6.89 10.74 8.66
C LYS A 143 -6.92 9.26 9.05
N ILE A 144 -5.77 8.71 9.38
CA ILE A 144 -5.62 7.30 9.75
C ILE A 144 -5.01 7.23 11.14
N SER A 145 -5.62 6.42 12.01
CA SER A 145 -5.17 6.19 13.37
C SER A 145 -5.38 4.73 13.73
N VAL A 146 -4.50 4.18 14.58
CA VAL A 146 -4.70 2.86 15.18
C VAL A 146 -5.37 3.05 16.54
N ILE A 147 -6.36 2.22 16.87
CA ILE A 147 -7.10 2.31 18.14
C ILE A 147 -6.20 1.90 19.31
N ASP A 148 -5.47 0.80 19.14
CA ASP A 148 -4.54 0.26 20.13
C ASP A 148 -3.21 -0.09 19.48
N GLY A 149 -2.11 0.44 20.03
CA GLY A 149 -0.75 0.19 19.57
C GLY A 149 -0.05 1.45 19.06
N ASP A 150 1.18 1.25 18.60
CA ASP A 150 2.01 2.28 17.99
C ASP A 150 2.60 1.70 16.71
N LEU A 151 2.30 2.32 15.57
CA LEU A 151 2.68 1.83 14.26
C LEU A 151 3.34 2.95 13.48
N GLN A 152 4.56 2.67 13.02
CA GLN A 152 5.28 3.51 12.09
C GLN A 152 4.87 3.18 10.66
N ILE A 153 4.71 4.21 9.83
CA ILE A 153 4.45 4.03 8.40
C ILE A 153 5.77 3.89 7.64
N ASN A 154 5.71 3.28 6.46
CA ASN A 154 6.76 3.36 5.46
C ASN A 154 6.32 4.28 4.32
N ILE A 155 7.18 5.18 3.87
CA ILE A 155 6.94 6.07 2.73
C ILE A 155 8.01 5.82 1.67
N ASP A 156 7.59 5.41 0.47
CA ASP A 156 8.46 5.13 -0.68
C ASP A 156 9.67 4.20 -0.39
N GLY A 157 9.58 3.34 0.62
CA GLY A 157 10.63 2.42 1.04
C GLY A 157 11.37 2.84 2.32
N ASP A 158 11.23 4.09 2.77
CA ASP A 158 11.89 4.63 3.95
C ASP A 158 10.96 4.71 5.18
N GLU A 159 11.54 4.77 6.37
CA GLU A 159 10.82 5.00 7.62
C GLU A 159 10.12 6.36 7.63
N GLY A 160 8.82 6.38 7.95
CA GLY A 160 8.01 7.59 8.06
C GLY A 160 7.54 7.87 9.49
N ASP A 161 6.48 8.68 9.59
CA ASP A 161 5.88 9.05 10.87
C ASP A 161 5.14 7.88 11.54
N HIS A 162 4.91 8.01 12.84
CA HIS A 162 4.00 7.14 13.57
C HIS A 162 2.55 7.59 13.40
N LEU A 163 1.61 6.65 13.49
CA LEU A 163 0.18 6.97 13.57
C LEU A 163 -0.12 7.80 14.84
N PRO A 164 -1.08 8.75 14.79
CA PRO A 164 -1.97 9.05 13.67
C PRO A 164 -1.30 9.89 12.57
N ILE A 165 -1.74 9.67 11.33
CA ILE A 165 -1.30 10.45 10.17
C ILE A 165 -2.47 11.20 9.54
N HIS A 166 -2.16 12.35 8.97
CA HIS A 166 -3.03 13.07 8.04
C HIS A 166 -2.41 12.99 6.64
N VAL A 167 -3.16 12.46 5.68
CA VAL A 167 -2.68 12.20 4.33
C VAL A 167 -3.57 12.88 3.30
N LYS A 168 -2.97 13.52 2.29
CA LYS A 168 -3.71 14.16 1.20
C LYS A 168 -2.94 14.13 -0.11
N VAL A 169 -3.67 14.24 -1.22
CA VAL A 169 -3.09 14.41 -2.56
C VAL A 169 -2.86 15.89 -2.85
N LEU A 170 -1.73 16.17 -3.48
CA LEU A 170 -1.38 17.44 -4.10
C LEU A 170 -1.43 17.21 -5.61
N PRO A 171 -2.54 17.59 -6.27
CA PRO A 171 -2.73 17.25 -7.67
C PRO A 171 -1.78 18.07 -8.57
N SER A 172 -1.18 17.40 -9.55
CA SER A 172 -0.31 18.00 -10.57
C SER A 172 0.80 18.89 -9.97
N HIS A 173 1.35 18.47 -8.83
CA HIS A 173 2.22 19.29 -8.00
C HIS A 173 3.64 19.46 -8.56
N ILE A 174 4.16 18.43 -9.25
CA ILE A 174 5.52 18.46 -9.80
C ILE A 174 5.51 18.24 -11.32
N SER A 175 6.43 18.87 -12.03
CA SER A 175 6.64 18.64 -13.46
C SER A 175 7.90 17.83 -13.69
N ILE A 176 7.77 16.68 -14.36
CA ILE A 176 8.89 15.79 -14.67
C ILE A 176 9.08 15.63 -16.19
N TYR A 177 10.28 15.24 -16.58
CA TYR A 177 10.60 14.81 -17.95
C TYR A 177 10.41 13.30 -18.08
N TYR A 178 9.93 12.86 -19.24
CA TYR A 178 9.72 11.45 -19.58
C TYR A 178 9.85 11.22 -21.09
#